data_AF-A0A957CJJ5-F1
#
_entry.id   AF-A0A957CJJ5-F1
#
_cell.length_a   1.000
_cell.length_b   1.000
_cell.length_c   1.000
_cell.angle_alpha   90.00
_cell.angle_beta   90.00
_cell.angle_gamma   90.00
#
_symmetry.space_group_name_H-M   'P 1'
#
loop_
_entity.id
_entity.type
_entity.pdbx_description
1 polymer ?
#
loop_
_entity_poly.entity_id
_entity_poly.type
_entity_poly.pdbx_seq_one_letter_code
_entity_poly.pdbx_strand_id
1 'polypeptide(L)' 'VMGFDPERNARDVRQRIGLVPQETNVYLDLTAVDNLWHHAALYCDDLSQVRQHIDELLKIMSLWERRKDPVRTYSGGM' A
#
# COMPACT_ATOMS: atom_id res chain seq x y z
N VAL A 1 5.02 -6.19 -20.66
CA VAL A 1 5.22 -5.01 -19.77
C VAL A 1 6.67 -4.98 -19.33
N MET A 2 7.43 -3.89 -19.58
CA MET A 2 8.87 -3.80 -19.25
C MET A 2 9.72 -5.00 -19.72
N GLY A 3 9.41 -5.60 -20.88
CA GLY A 3 10.10 -6.79 -21.40
C GLY A 3 9.61 -8.14 -20.85
N PHE A 4 8.65 -8.16 -19.92
CA PHE A 4 8.04 -9.37 -19.37
C PHE A 4 6.71 -9.69 -20.04
N ASP A 5 6.42 -10.98 -20.19
CA ASP A 5 5.11 -11.49 -20.58
C ASP A 5 4.17 -11.47 -19.36
N PRO A 6 3.08 -10.69 -19.34
CA PRO A 6 2.21 -10.59 -18.17
C PRO A 6 1.49 -11.89 -17.80
N GLU A 7 1.25 -12.79 -18.76
CA GLU A 7 0.60 -14.07 -18.50
C GLU A 7 1.57 -15.06 -17.84
N ARG A 8 2.85 -15.03 -18.24
CA ARG A 8 3.87 -15.95 -17.74
C ARG A 8 4.67 -15.41 -16.55
N ASN A 9 4.86 -14.10 -16.49
CA ASN A 9 5.69 -13.37 -15.54
C ASN A 9 4.86 -12.41 -14.68
N ALA A 10 3.64 -12.81 -14.33
CA ALA A 10 2.70 -11.94 -13.64
C ALA A 10 3.25 -11.37 -12.31
N ARG A 11 4.06 -12.15 -11.57
CA ARG A 11 4.71 -11.70 -10.33
C ARG A 11 5.77 -10.64 -10.59
N ASP A 12 6.66 -10.87 -11.56
CA ASP A 12 7.73 -9.92 -11.92
C ASP A 12 7.14 -8.58 -12.38
N VAL A 13 6.04 -8.63 -13.13
CA VAL A 13 5.31 -7.43 -13.56
C VAL A 13 4.73 -6.70 -12.36
N ARG A 14 4.02 -7.40 -11.45
CA ARG A 14 3.39 -6.79 -10.26
C ARG A 14 4.40 -6.18 -9.28
N GLN A 15 5.62 -6.71 -9.19
CA GLN A 15 6.67 -6.12 -8.35
C GLN A 15 7.23 -4.81 -8.90
N ARG A 16 7.02 -4.51 -10.18
CA ARG A 16 7.60 -3.34 -10.86
C ARG A 16 6.59 -2.22 -11.10
N ILE A 17 5.32 -2.43 -10.80
CA ILE A 17 4.26 -1.45 -11.03
C ILE A 17 3.44 -1.25 -9.76
N GLY A 18 3.04 0.00 -9.50
CA GLY A 18 1.95 0.31 -8.57
C GLY A 18 0.64 0.39 -9.33
N LEU A 19 -0.43 -0.21 -8.78
CA LEU A 19 -1.78 -0.11 -9.34
C LEU A 19 -2.65 0.70 -8.40
N VAL A 20 -3.25 1.79 -8.91
CA VAL A 20 -4.26 2.57 -8.20
C VAL A 20 -5.59 2.41 -8.93
N PRO A 21 -6.50 1.54 -8.47
CA PRO A 21 -7.80 1.31 -9.11
C PRO A 21 -8.74 2.52 -8.95
N GLN A 22 -9.79 2.61 -9.78
CA GLN A 22 -10.84 3.63 -9.66
C GLN A 22 -11.62 3.52 -8.35
N GLU A 23 -11.90 2.29 -7.91
CA GLU A 23 -12.50 2.01 -6.60
C GLU A 23 -11.41 1.64 -5.59
N THR A 24 -11.47 2.22 -4.40
CA THR A 24 -10.47 2.07 -3.35
C THR A 24 -10.41 0.63 -2.82
N ASN A 25 -9.27 -0.05 -3.00
CA ASN A 25 -8.98 -1.37 -2.41
C ASN A 25 -8.42 -1.24 -0.97
N VAL A 26 -9.03 -0.40 -0.15
CA VAL A 26 -8.56 -0.14 1.21
C VAL A 26 -9.59 -0.69 2.18
N TYR A 27 -9.13 -1.46 3.17
CA TYR A 27 -9.99 -2.00 4.20
C TYR A 27 -10.40 -0.88 5.15
N LEU A 28 -11.66 -0.48 5.06
CA LEU A 28 -12.22 0.67 5.75
C LEU A 28 -12.19 0.54 7.29
N ASP A 29 -12.28 -0.69 7.80
CA ASP A 29 -12.25 -0.98 9.24
C ASP A 29 -10.83 -1.09 9.82
N LEU A 30 -9.81 -1.14 8.96
CA LEU A 30 -8.41 -1.18 9.36
C LEU A 30 -7.81 0.24 9.44
N THR A 31 -6.73 0.37 10.19
CA THR A 31 -5.97 1.62 10.24
C THR A 31 -5.15 1.83 8.97
N ALA A 32 -4.64 3.04 8.72
CA ALA A 32 -3.74 3.27 7.59
C ALA A 32 -2.46 2.43 7.67
N VAL A 33 -1.92 2.24 8.88
CA VAL A 33 -0.76 1.35 9.12
C VAL A 33 -1.09 -0.09 8.77
N ASP A 34 -2.24 -0.59 9.22
CA ASP A 34 -2.64 -1.99 8.98
C ASP A 34 -2.89 -2.23 7.49
N ASN A 35 -3.51 -1.28 6.79
CA ASN A 35 -3.70 -1.36 5.34
C ASN A 35 -2.36 -1.42 4.60
N LEU A 36 -1.42 -0.54 4.93
CA LEU A 36 -0.09 -0.52 4.30
C LEU A 36 0.72 -1.76 4.64
N TRP A 37 0.63 -2.26 5.87
CA TRP A 37 1.29 -3.50 6.28
C TRP A 37 0.70 -4.71 5.56
N HIS A 38 -0.62 -4.79 5.48
CA HIS A 38 -1.31 -5.84 4.74
C HIS A 38 -0.92 -5.83 3.26
N HIS A 39 -0.86 -4.64 2.66
CA HIS A 39 -0.40 -4.49 1.29
C HIS A 39 1.06 -4.94 1.13
N ALA A 40 1.96 -4.53 2.02
CA ALA A 40 3.36 -4.94 1.95
C ALA A 40 3.53 -6.46 2.12
N ALA A 41 2.80 -7.09 3.03
CA ALA A 41 2.85 -8.54 3.24
C ALA A 41 2.44 -9.35 2.00
N LEU A 42 1.61 -8.78 1.11
CA LEU A 42 1.17 -9.44 -0.12
C LEU A 42 2.15 -9.29 -1.30
N TYR A 43 2.92 -8.19 -1.35
CA TYR A 43 3.68 -7.84 -2.56
C TYR A 43 5.18 -7.59 -2.34
N CYS A 44 5.63 -7.39 -1.10
CA CYS A 44 7.05 -7.22 -0.78
C CYS A 44 7.69 -8.57 -0.46
N ASP A 45 8.87 -8.81 -1.04
CA ASP A 45 9.66 -10.01 -0.76
C ASP A 45 10.46 -9.89 0.54
N ASP A 46 10.77 -8.66 0.97
CA ASP A 46 11.47 -8.34 2.21
C ASP A 46 10.65 -7.34 3.03
N LEU A 47 10.34 -7.72 4.27
CA LEU A 47 9.57 -6.91 5.22
C LEU A 47 10.45 -6.13 6.21
N SER A 48 11.77 -6.32 6.17
CA SER A 48 12.71 -5.74 7.14
C SER A 48 12.65 -4.21 7.18
N GLN A 49 12.46 -3.57 6.02
CA GLN A 49 12.41 -2.11 5.86
C GLN A 49 10.99 -1.55 5.74
N VAL A 50 9.98 -2.42 5.60
CA VAL A 50 8.59 -2.01 5.34
C VAL A 50 8.07 -1.09 6.44
N ARG A 51 8.35 -1.40 7.70
CA ARG A 51 7.87 -0.58 8.82
C ARG A 51 8.39 0.86 8.75
N GLN A 52 9.68 1.03 8.46
CA GLN A 52 10.28 2.35 8.31
C GLN A 52 9.65 3.09 7.12
N HIS A 53 9.45 2.39 6.01
CA HIS A 53 8.87 2.97 4.80
C HIS A 53 7.41 3.43 5.01
N ILE A 54 6.62 2.64 5.74
CA ILE A 54 5.25 3.00 6.13
C ILE A 54 5.26 4.29 6.96
N ASP A 55 6.15 4.39 7.95
CA ASP A 55 6.27 5.58 8.79
C ASP A 55 6.65 6.83 7.98
N GLU A 56 7.55 6.69 7.01
CA GLU A 56 7.97 7.77 6.10
C GLU A 56 6.82 8.21 5.18
N LEU A 57 6.12 7.25 4.54
CA LEU A 57 4.99 7.54 3.65
C LEU A 57 3.87 8.28 4.38
N LEU A 58 3.50 7.81 5.57
CA LEU A 58 2.45 8.45 6.37
C LEU A 58 2.81 9.87 6.79
N LYS A 59 4.09 10.17 7.01
CA LYS A 59 4.55 11.54 7.30
C LYS A 59 4.49 12.42 6.06
N ILE A 60 4.93 11.92 4.90
CA ILE A 60 4.89 12.65 3.62
C ILE A 60 3.44 12.99 3.24
N MET A 61 2.52 12.05 3.46
CA MET A 61 1.09 12.26 3.19
C MET A 61 0.37 13.05 4.29
N SER A 62 1.07 13.52 5.33
CA SER A 62 0.46 14.20 6.48
C SER A 62 -0.62 13.39 7.22
N LEU A 63 -0.54 12.06 7.15
CA LEU A 63 -1.43 11.11 7.81
C LEU A 63 -0.88 10.53 9.12
N TRP A 64 0.36 10.85 9.48
CA TRP A 64 1.06 10.28 10.63
C TRP A 64 0.27 10.39 11.94
N GLU A 65 -0.30 11.55 12.24
CA GLU A 65 -1.07 11.75 13.48
C GLU A 65 -2.34 10.91 13.53
N ARG A 66 -2.94 10.63 12.36
CA ARG A 66 -4.18 9.85 12.21
C ARG A 66 -3.94 8.39 11.82
N ARG A 67 -2.69 7.93 11.83
CA ARG A 67 -2.30 6.61 11.31
C ARG A 67 -2.98 5.43 11.99
N LYS A 68 -3.47 5.63 13.22
CA LYS A 68 -4.17 4.62 14.05
C LYS A 68 -5.69 4.74 13.99
N ASP A 69 -6.21 5.74 13.28
CA ASP A 69 -7.65 5.86 13.06
C ASP A 69 -8.07 4.88 11.97
N PRO A 70 -9.28 4.29 12.05
CA PRO A 70 -9.84 3.51 10.95
C PRO A 70 -9.98 4.36 9.68
N VAL A 71 -9.65 3.80 8.52
CA VAL A 71 -9.68 4.51 7.23
C VAL A 71 -11.09 5.00 6.87
N ARG A 72 -12.16 4.34 7.33
CA ARG A 72 -13.54 4.84 7.16
C ARG A 72 -13.78 6.25 7.70
N THR A 73 -12.89 6.75 8.57
CA THR A 73 -12.96 8.11 9.15
C THR A 73 -12.19 9.14 8.33
N TYR A 74 -11.62 8.75 7.18
CA TYR A 74 -10.87 9.62 6.30
C TYR A 74 -11.83 10.30 5.31
N SER A 75 -11.55 11.55 4.96
CA SER A 75 -12.21 12.24 3.84
C SER A 75 -11.60 11.72 2.53
N GLY A 76 -12.32 11.82 1.41
CA GLY A 76 -11.86 11.28 0.13
C GLY A 76 -10.58 11.89 -0.47
N GLY A 77 -9.99 12.90 0.18
CA GLY A 77 -8.69 13.48 -0.20
C GLY A 77 -7.50 12.99 0.63
N MET A 78 -7.75 12.15 1.64
CA MET A 78 -6.75 11.48 2.47
C MET A 78 -6.60 10.02 2.03
#